data_AF-A0A523ZDZ3-F1
#
_entry.id   AF-A0A523ZDZ3-F1
#
_cell.length_a   1.000
_cell.length_b   1.000
_cell.length_c   1.000
_cell.angle_alpha   90.00
_cell.angle_beta   90.00
_cell.angle_gamma   90.00
#
_symmetry.space_group_name_H-M   'P 1'
#
loop_
_entity.id
_entity.type
_entity.pdbx_description
1 polymer ?
#
loop_
_entity_poly.entity_id
_entity_poly.type
_entity_poly.pdbx_seq_one_letter_code
_entity_poly.pdbx_strand_id
1 'polypeptide(L)'
;MTTGTNVIETLIHGLLDIEAEYEFVAKPLEDRRRRQREMLRDAMIEADIIEAVDEASGYKALLTHQQADRYVAEKLVPLLRPEMIDEVIQTVVDPNAVQALVDGGILTRTQLIREGALIREPKTRPFIKLVPLKGGRP
;
A
#
# COMPACT_ATOMS: atom_id res chain seq x y z
N MET A 1 -34.87 33.90 -14.38
CA MET A 1 -33.81 33.40 -13.48
C MET A 1 -34.03 31.91 -13.32
N THR A 2 -33.44 31.09 -14.20
CA THR A 2 -33.69 29.62 -14.27
C THR A 2 -32.51 28.87 -14.91
N THR A 3 -31.31 29.48 -14.96
CA THR A 3 -30.16 28.89 -15.66
C THR A 3 -29.22 28.10 -14.75
N GLY A 4 -29.11 28.46 -13.46
CA GLY A 4 -28.21 27.77 -12.52
C GLY A 4 -28.72 26.38 -12.11
N THR A 5 -30.00 26.27 -11.75
CA THR A 5 -30.63 25.00 -11.32
C THR A 5 -30.60 23.94 -12.43
N ASN A 6 -30.92 24.33 -13.67
CA ASN A 6 -30.91 23.41 -14.82
C ASN A 6 -29.49 22.88 -15.16
N VAL A 7 -28.46 23.70 -14.97
CA VAL A 7 -27.06 23.27 -15.17
C VAL A 7 -26.65 22.26 -14.10
N ILE A 8 -27.01 22.52 -12.83
CA ILE A 8 -26.71 21.59 -11.73
C ILE A 8 -27.44 20.25 -11.93
N GLU A 9 -28.72 20.27 -12.29
CA GLU A 9 -29.49 19.05 -12.58
C GLU A 9 -28.87 18.24 -13.74
N THR A 10 -28.44 18.92 -14.81
CA THR A 10 -27.79 18.25 -15.95
C THR A 10 -26.47 17.58 -15.54
N LEU A 11 -25.66 18.24 -14.70
CA LEU A 11 -24.41 17.68 -14.19
C LEU A 11 -24.65 16.49 -13.25
N ILE A 12 -25.69 16.55 -12.41
CA ILE A 12 -26.08 15.43 -11.55
C ILE A 12 -26.49 14.22 -12.40
N HIS A 13 -27.32 14.42 -13.43
CA HIS A 13 -27.71 13.33 -14.33
C HIS A 13 -26.50 12.73 -15.07
N GLY A 14 -25.59 13.57 -15.57
CA GLY A 14 -24.36 13.10 -16.19
C GLY A 14 -23.47 12.27 -15.25
N LEU A 15 -23.38 12.64 -13.96
CA LEU A 15 -22.65 11.84 -12.97
C LEU A 15 -23.33 10.50 -12.69
N LEU A 16 -24.67 10.48 -12.57
CA LEU A 16 -25.42 9.24 -12.35
C LEU A 16 -25.29 8.27 -13.53
N ASP A 17 -25.26 8.78 -14.76
CA ASP A 17 -25.03 7.95 -15.96
C ASP A 17 -23.63 7.32 -15.95
N ILE A 18 -22.60 8.11 -15.59
CA ILE A 18 -21.22 7.62 -15.45
C ILE A 18 -21.12 6.59 -14.32
N GLU A 19 -21.74 6.82 -13.17
CA GLU A 19 -21.76 5.86 -12.06
C GLU A 19 -22.46 4.56 -12.45
N ALA A 20 -23.59 4.63 -13.16
CA ALA A 20 -24.29 3.46 -13.66
C ALA A 20 -23.44 2.65 -14.64
N GLU A 21 -22.74 3.32 -15.58
CA GLU A 21 -21.83 2.67 -16.51
C GLU A 21 -20.62 2.04 -15.80
N TYR A 22 -20.06 2.73 -14.81
CA TYR A 22 -18.99 2.19 -13.98
C TYR A 22 -19.42 0.92 -13.23
N GLU A 23 -20.61 0.92 -12.62
CA GLU A 23 -21.11 -0.25 -11.89
C GLU A 23 -21.44 -1.43 -12.80
N PHE A 24 -21.85 -1.18 -14.04
CA PHE A 24 -22.22 -2.24 -14.98
C PHE A 24 -21.03 -2.80 -15.75
N VAL A 25 -20.04 -1.96 -16.07
CA VAL A 25 -18.91 -2.34 -16.95
C VAL A 25 -17.61 -2.46 -16.17
N ALA A 26 -17.22 -1.41 -15.45
CA ALA A 26 -15.91 -1.34 -14.82
C ALA A 26 -15.82 -2.24 -13.58
N LYS A 27 -16.80 -2.17 -12.67
CA LYS A 27 -16.78 -2.93 -11.41
C LYS A 27 -16.69 -4.45 -11.62
N PRO A 28 -17.44 -5.09 -12.54
CA PRO A 28 -17.23 -6.52 -12.82
C PRO A 28 -15.83 -6.85 -13.36
N LEU A 29 -15.24 -5.96 -14.17
CA LEU A 29 -13.87 -6.13 -14.67
C LEU A 29 -12.84 -5.98 -13.56
N GLU A 30 -13.02 -5.02 -12.65
CA GLU A 30 -12.19 -4.86 -11.46
C GLU A 30 -12.25 -6.09 -10.55
N ASP A 31 -13.44 -6.63 -10.31
CA ASP A 31 -13.64 -7.84 -9.52
C ASP A 31 -13.00 -9.07 -10.20
N ARG A 32 -13.10 -9.20 -11.53
CA ARG A 32 -12.42 -10.26 -12.29
C ARG A 32 -10.90 -10.10 -12.23
N ARG A 33 -10.39 -8.87 -12.39
CA ARG A 33 -8.97 -8.54 -12.27
C ARG A 33 -8.44 -8.85 -10.87
N ARG A 34 -9.18 -8.52 -9.81
CA ARG A 34 -8.84 -8.84 -8.43
C ARG A 34 -8.73 -10.35 -8.23
N ARG A 35 -9.76 -11.10 -8.63
CA ARG A 35 -9.77 -12.58 -8.53
C ARG A 35 -8.59 -13.22 -9.28
N GLN A 36 -8.30 -12.77 -10.50
CA GLN A 36 -7.16 -13.29 -11.27
C GLN A 36 -5.82 -13.02 -10.58
N ARG A 37 -5.64 -11.82 -9.99
CA ARG A 37 -4.43 -11.49 -9.22
C ARG A 37 -4.29 -12.35 -7.97
N GLU A 38 -5.39 -12.63 -7.27
CA GLU A 38 -5.41 -13.49 -6.09
C GLU A 38 -5.08 -14.94 -6.44
N MET A 39 -5.63 -15.47 -7.53
CA MET A 39 -5.31 -16.81 -8.02
C MET A 39 -3.84 -16.93 -8.42
N LEU A 40 -3.31 -15.96 -9.16
CA LEU A 40 -1.89 -15.94 -9.55
C LEU A 40 -0.97 -15.84 -8.32
N ARG A 41 -1.33 -15.00 -7.34
CA ARG A 41 -0.61 -14.92 -6.07
C ARG A 41 -0.57 -16.28 -5.38
N ASP A 42 -1.72 -16.91 -5.22
CA ASP A 42 -1.84 -18.15 -4.46
C ASP A 42 -1.06 -19.29 -5.14
N ALA A 43 -1.11 -19.36 -6.47
CA ALA A 43 -0.29 -20.29 -7.26
C ALA A 43 1.22 -20.03 -7.13
N MET A 44 1.65 -18.76 -7.14
CA MET A 44 3.07 -18.42 -6.93
C MET A 44 3.56 -18.74 -5.52
N ILE A 45 2.72 -18.52 -4.49
CA ILE A 45 3.01 -18.91 -3.10
C ILE A 45 3.12 -20.44 -2.98
N GLU A 46 2.18 -21.17 -3.56
CA GLU A 46 2.17 -22.65 -3.52
C GLU A 46 3.39 -23.24 -4.24
N ALA A 47 3.83 -22.62 -5.33
CA ALA A 47 5.02 -23.01 -6.07
C ALA A 47 6.34 -22.51 -5.45
N ASP A 48 6.29 -21.74 -4.35
CA ASP A 48 7.45 -21.11 -3.70
C ASP A 48 8.32 -20.26 -4.66
N ILE A 49 7.68 -19.54 -5.59
CA ILE A 49 8.35 -18.65 -6.53
C ILE A 49 8.00 -17.18 -6.28
N ILE A 50 9.04 -16.34 -6.33
CA ILE A 50 8.91 -14.89 -6.15
C ILE A 50 8.74 -14.12 -7.47
N GLU A 51 9.12 -14.74 -8.59
CA GLU A 51 9.05 -14.15 -9.94
C GLU A 51 8.54 -15.20 -10.94
N ALA A 52 7.60 -14.80 -11.81
CA ALA A 52 7.12 -15.58 -12.93
C ALA A 52 7.12 -14.71 -14.19
N VAL A 53 7.68 -15.20 -15.29
CA VAL A 53 7.83 -14.45 -16.55
C VAL A 53 6.93 -15.07 -17.61
N ASP A 54 6.17 -14.23 -18.30
CA ASP A 54 5.43 -14.59 -19.51
C ASP A 54 5.95 -13.77 -20.68
N GLU A 55 6.86 -14.38 -21.45
CA GLU A 55 7.48 -13.74 -22.61
C GLU A 55 6.47 -13.45 -23.72
N ALA A 56 5.39 -14.23 -23.85
CA ALA A 56 4.40 -14.07 -24.90
C ALA A 56 3.56 -12.80 -24.71
N SER A 57 3.16 -12.51 -23.46
CA SER A 57 2.52 -11.22 -23.14
C SER A 57 3.53 -10.08 -22.94
N GLY A 58 4.81 -10.39 -22.74
CA GLY A 58 5.84 -9.39 -22.46
C GLY A 58 5.79 -8.84 -21.03
N TYR A 59 5.23 -9.60 -20.08
CA TYR A 59 5.11 -9.21 -18.68
C TYR A 59 5.80 -10.20 -17.76
N LYS A 60 6.19 -9.72 -16.58
CA LYS A 60 6.52 -10.56 -15.45
C LYS A 60 5.70 -10.22 -14.22
N ALA A 61 5.31 -11.24 -13.48
CA ALA A 61 4.66 -11.15 -12.19
C ALA A 61 5.70 -11.26 -11.08
N LEU A 62 5.66 -10.31 -10.14
CA LEU A 62 6.50 -10.28 -8.96
C LEU A 62 5.64 -10.41 -7.71
N LEU A 63 5.95 -11.39 -6.86
CA LEU A 63 5.33 -11.55 -5.56
C LEU A 63 5.98 -10.57 -4.58
N THR A 64 5.28 -9.48 -4.28
CA THR A 64 5.80 -8.39 -3.45
C THR A 64 5.16 -8.45 -2.06
N HIS A 65 5.97 -8.28 -1.03
CA HIS A 65 5.47 -8.14 0.34
C HIS A 65 5.35 -6.66 0.68
N GLN A 66 4.19 -6.21 1.17
CA GLN A 66 4.14 -4.92 1.85
C GLN A 66 4.79 -5.10 3.21
N GLN A 67 5.86 -4.35 3.48
CA GLN A 67 6.45 -4.31 4.81
C GLN A 67 5.74 -3.21 5.62
N ALA A 68 5.32 -3.55 6.84
CA ALA A 68 4.96 -2.59 7.87
C ALA A 68 6.13 -2.43 8.81
N ASP A 69 6.37 -1.18 9.18
CA ASP A 69 7.25 -0.85 10.28
C ASP A 69 6.47 -1.05 11.58
N ARG A 70 6.93 -2.00 12.40
CA ARG A 70 6.45 -2.19 13.77
C ARG A 70 7.52 -1.69 14.73
N TYR A 71 7.13 -0.73 15.56
CA TYR A 71 8.02 -0.19 16.59
C TYR A 71 7.84 -0.94 17.91
N VAL A 72 8.96 -1.29 18.55
CA VAL A 72 8.98 -1.99 19.84
C VAL A 72 9.27 -0.98 20.94
N ALA A 73 8.25 -0.61 21.72
CA ALA A 73 8.33 0.43 22.74
C ALA A 73 9.52 0.22 23.69
N GLU A 74 9.67 -0.99 24.24
CA GLU A 74 10.74 -1.34 25.19
C GLU A 74 12.16 -1.12 24.64
N LYS A 75 12.34 -1.30 23.32
CA LYS A 75 13.61 -1.10 22.63
C LYS A 75 13.79 0.32 22.10
N LEU A 76 12.68 1.04 21.95
CA LEU A 76 12.67 2.44 21.52
C LEU A 76 12.97 3.40 22.67
N VAL A 77 12.47 3.13 23.89
CA VAL A 77 12.66 3.98 25.07
C VAL A 77 14.13 4.36 25.33
N PRO A 78 15.11 3.43 25.28
CA PRO A 78 16.52 3.76 25.51
C PRO A 78 17.14 4.69 24.45
N LEU A 79 16.48 4.86 23.30
CA LEU A 79 16.93 5.70 22.19
C LEU A 79 16.31 7.11 22.24
N LEU A 80 15.31 7.31 23.10
CA LEU A 80 14.61 8.57 23.27
C LEU A 80 15.16 9.32 24.49
N ARG A 81 15.09 10.65 24.42
CA ARG A 81 15.28 11.48 25.62
C ARG A 81 14.02 11.38 26.50
N PRO A 82 14.14 11.48 27.84
CA PRO A 82 13.00 11.34 28.74
C PRO A 82 11.79 12.20 28.35
N GLU A 83 12.03 13.43 27.94
CA GLU A 83 10.99 14.38 27.51
C GLU A 83 10.26 13.99 26.22
N MET A 84 10.81 13.07 25.42
CA MET A 84 10.23 12.59 24.16
C MET A 84 9.41 11.31 24.32
N ILE A 85 9.52 10.63 25.48
CA ILE A 85 8.90 9.32 25.68
C ILE A 85 7.38 9.45 25.63
N ASP A 86 6.79 10.41 26.34
CA ASP A 86 5.34 10.58 26.41
C ASP A 86 4.73 11.04 25.06
N GLU A 87 5.51 11.76 24.25
CA GLU A 87 5.10 12.20 22.91
C GLU A 87 5.08 11.05 21.89
N VAL A 88 6.04 10.12 22.02
CA VAL A 88 6.22 9.01 21.08
C VAL A 88 5.49 7.74 21.52
N ILE A 89 5.32 7.55 22.82
CA ILE A 89 4.79 6.34 23.45
C ILE A 89 3.69 6.75 24.42
N GLN A 90 2.45 6.69 23.93
CA GLN A 90 1.27 6.85 24.78
C GLN A 90 0.83 5.47 25.27
N THR A 91 -0.25 4.91 24.72
CA THR A 91 -0.66 3.51 24.96
C THR A 91 0.07 2.53 24.02
N VAL A 92 0.41 3.00 22.82
CA VAL A 92 1.21 2.32 21.80
C VAL A 92 2.19 3.32 21.20
N VAL A 93 3.23 2.84 20.52
CA VAL A 93 4.15 3.72 19.80
C VAL A 93 3.40 4.40 18.65
N ASP A 94 3.47 5.73 18.56
CA ASP A 94 2.96 6.48 17.40
C ASP A 94 3.99 6.43 16.26
N PRO A 95 3.69 5.75 15.14
CA PRO A 95 4.59 5.67 13.99
C PRO A 95 4.95 7.03 13.38
N ASN A 96 4.03 8.00 13.43
CA ASN A 96 4.24 9.32 12.85
C ASN A 96 5.21 10.15 13.70
N ALA A 97 5.09 10.05 15.03
CA ALA A 97 6.03 10.70 15.95
C ALA A 97 7.46 10.15 15.77
N VAL A 98 7.61 8.82 15.64
CA VAL A 98 8.92 8.21 15.34
C VAL A 98 9.45 8.69 13.98
N GLN A 99 8.58 8.76 12.96
CA GLN A 99 8.99 9.24 11.63
C GLN A 99 9.45 10.71 11.68
N ALA A 100 8.77 11.57 12.43
CA ALA A 100 9.19 12.97 12.60
C ALA A 100 10.58 13.09 13.26
N LEU A 101 10.91 12.21 14.22
CA LEU A 101 12.25 12.15 14.81
C LEU A 101 13.32 11.65 13.83
N VAL A 102 12.95 10.74 12.92
CA VAL A 102 13.84 10.27 11.85
C VAL A 102 14.08 11.37 10.81
N ASP A 103 13.02 12.04 10.38
CA ASP A 103 13.09 13.14 9.41
C ASP A 103 13.84 14.34 9.98
N GLY A 104 13.74 14.58 11.29
CA GLY A 104 14.51 15.57 12.05
C GLY A 104 15.95 15.15 12.36
N GLY A 105 16.38 13.95 11.97
CA GLY A 105 17.75 13.44 12.17
C GLY A 105 18.12 13.09 13.60
N ILE A 106 17.16 13.08 14.53
CA ILE A 106 17.36 12.71 15.94
C ILE A 106 17.54 11.19 16.05
N LEU A 107 16.77 10.45 15.26
CA LEU A 107 16.90 9.01 15.10
C LEU A 107 17.29 8.68 13.67
N THR A 108 17.92 7.53 13.48
CA THR A 108 18.12 6.98 12.13
C THR A 108 17.43 5.64 12.01
N ARG A 109 16.87 5.37 10.84
CA ARG A 109 16.23 4.07 10.55
C ARG A 109 17.20 2.90 10.74
N THR A 110 18.48 3.09 10.41
CA THR A 110 19.54 2.08 10.61
C THR A 110 19.75 1.77 12.10
N GLN A 111 19.78 2.79 12.95
CA GLN A 111 19.90 2.61 14.40
C GLN A 111 18.68 1.90 14.96
N LEU A 112 17.47 2.30 14.57
CA LEU A 112 16.22 1.66 15.03
C LEU A 112 16.19 0.17 14.68
N ILE A 113 16.66 -0.22 13.50
CA ILE A 113 16.75 -1.62 13.09
C ILE A 113 17.81 -2.37 13.92
N ARG A 114 19.00 -1.78 14.09
CA ARG A 114 20.13 -2.43 14.80
C ARG A 114 19.78 -2.74 16.26
N GLU A 115 19.09 -1.81 16.93
CA GLU A 115 18.70 -1.94 18.34
C GLU A 115 17.41 -2.77 18.51
N GLY A 116 16.79 -3.23 17.41
CA GLY A 116 15.52 -3.96 17.43
C GLY A 116 14.31 -3.10 17.79
N ALA A 117 14.44 -1.78 17.79
CA ALA A 117 13.35 -0.83 18.00
C ALA A 117 12.41 -0.72 16.80
N LEU A 118 12.88 -1.10 15.61
CA LEU A 118 12.08 -1.23 14.39
C LEU A 118 12.19 -2.65 13.83
N ILE A 119 11.05 -3.35 13.80
CA ILE A 119 10.89 -4.65 13.14
C ILE A 119 10.08 -4.42 11.86
N ARG A 120 10.56 -4.95 10.74
CA ARG A 120 9.78 -4.95 9.50
C ARG A 120 8.98 -6.24 9.43
N GLU A 121 7.69 -6.13 9.67
CA GLU A 121 6.77 -7.26 9.54
C GLU A 121 6.09 -7.21 8.18
N PRO A 122 5.80 -8.35 7.55
CA PRO A 122 4.89 -8.37 6.41
C PRO A 122 3.51 -7.88 6.87
N LYS A 123 3.12 -6.69 6.40
CA LYS A 123 1.89 -6.00 6.78
C LYS A 123 0.63 -6.75 6.35
N THR A 124 0.73 -7.40 5.19
CA THR A 124 -0.39 -8.02 4.49
C THR A 124 0.11 -9.24 3.73
N ARG A 125 -0.83 -10.12 3.36
CA ARG A 125 -0.59 -11.20 2.40
C ARG A 125 0.12 -10.61 1.17
N PRO A 126 1.14 -11.28 0.59
CA PRO A 126 1.88 -10.76 -0.55
C PRO A 126 0.93 -10.35 -1.68
N PHE A 127 1.34 -9.45 -2.57
CA PHE A 127 0.54 -9.04 -3.71
C PHE A 127 1.32 -9.18 -5.00
N ILE A 128 0.60 -9.36 -6.12
CA ILE A 128 1.20 -9.45 -7.44
C ILE A 128 1.42 -8.05 -8.01
N LYS A 129 2.67 -7.74 -8.34
CA LYS A 129 3.05 -6.62 -9.19
C LYS A 129 3.37 -7.15 -10.60
N LEU A 130 2.58 -6.74 -11.58
CA LEU A 130 2.88 -6.99 -12.99
C LEU A 130 3.83 -5.90 -13.49
N VAL A 131 4.93 -6.29 -14.11
CA VAL A 131 5.96 -5.40 -14.63
C VAL A 131 6.20 -5.76 -16.09
N PRO A 132 6.14 -4.80 -17.03
CA PRO A 132 6.47 -5.07 -18.42
C PRO A 132 7.97 -5.41 -18.54
N LEU A 133 8.29 -6.40 -19.37
CA LEU A 133 9.65 -6.64 -19.83
C LEU A 133 10.04 -5.45 -20.72
N LYS A 134 11.28 -4.93 -20.61
CA LYS A 134 11.75 -3.75 -21.35
C LYS A 134 11.30 -3.81 -22.83
N GLY A 135 10.50 -2.85 -23.27
CA GLY A 135 9.95 -2.78 -24.63
C GLY A 135 8.44 -3.02 -24.76
N GLY A 136 7.76 -3.55 -23.73
CA GLY A 136 6.30 -3.61 -23.67
C GLY A 136 5.73 -2.25 -23.26
N ARG A 137 5.03 -1.56 -24.18
CA ARG A 137 4.29 -0.33 -23.85
C ARG A 137 3.06 -0.66 -22.96
N PRO A 138 2.67 0.24 -22.05
CA PRO A 138 1.46 0.11 -21.25
C PRO A 138 0.19 0.05 -22.09
#